data_AF-A0A7X3G1X0-F1
#
_entry.id   AF-A0A7X3G1X0-F1
#
_cell.length_a   1.000
_cell.length_b   1.000
_cell.length_c   1.000
_cell.angle_alpha   90.00
_cell.angle_beta   90.00
_cell.angle_gamma   90.00
#
_symmetry.space_group_name_H-M   'P 1'
#
loop_
_entity.id
_entity.type
_entity.pdbx_description
1 polymer ?
#
loop_
_entity_poly.entity_id
_entity_poly.type
_entity_poly.pdbx_seq_one_letter_code
_entity_poly.pdbx_strand_id
1 'polypeptide(L)'
;MPTEWTTEDDDRCPDPIRPRPTQDSRGFFMLPQAPMDSGYYVYGDLYKKPAKGAYQYAHPIMMTAVLRVALEWQAIDKRRIGIGDISLPDGRRTPDHNSHMSGLEVDVRPLRKDGLELPVFWWDAE
;
A
#
# COMPACT_ATOMS: atom_id res chain seq x y z
N MET A 1 4.50 28.40 -3.58
CA MET A 1 3.35 27.50 -3.79
C MET A 1 3.89 26.26 -4.47
N PRO A 2 3.87 25.07 -3.86
CA PRO A 2 4.25 23.86 -4.58
C PRO A 2 3.15 23.60 -5.61
N THR A 3 3.52 23.59 -6.89
CA THR A 3 2.66 23.20 -8.02
C THR A 3 2.11 21.80 -7.79
N GLU A 4 0.79 21.62 -7.96
CA GLU A 4 0.14 20.30 -7.90
C GLU A 4 0.85 19.34 -8.87
N TRP A 5 1.43 18.27 -8.32
CA TRP A 5 2.04 17.20 -9.10
C TRP A 5 0.92 16.42 -9.81
N THR A 6 0.91 16.44 -11.14
CA THR A 6 -0.13 15.89 -12.00
C THR A 6 0.21 14.49 -12.49
N THR A 7 -0.76 13.80 -13.11
CA THR A 7 -0.52 12.55 -13.87
C THR A 7 0.57 12.73 -14.93
N GLU A 8 0.66 13.92 -15.54
CA GLU A 8 1.69 14.24 -16.53
C GLU A 8 3.09 14.32 -15.93
N ASP A 9 3.22 14.59 -14.63
CA ASP A 9 4.51 14.62 -13.93
C ASP A 9 4.97 13.19 -13.56
N ASP A 10 4.03 12.26 -13.35
CA ASP A 10 4.31 10.81 -13.25
C ASP A 10 4.63 10.20 -14.63
N ASP A 11 4.08 10.72 -15.72
CA ASP A 11 4.43 10.32 -17.10
C ASP A 11 5.77 10.95 -17.58
N ARG A 12 6.10 12.16 -17.09
CA ARG A 12 7.43 12.80 -17.28
C ARG A 12 8.50 12.23 -16.36
N CYS A 13 8.11 11.53 -15.29
CA CYS A 13 9.01 10.68 -14.54
C CYS A 13 9.50 9.58 -15.49
N PRO A 14 10.81 9.50 -15.79
CA PRO A 14 11.33 8.64 -16.86
C PRO A 14 11.16 7.12 -16.59
N ASP A 15 10.53 6.76 -15.47
CA ASP A 15 9.93 5.45 -15.23
C ASP A 15 9.01 5.51 -13.97
N PRO A 16 7.67 5.58 -14.11
CA PRO A 16 6.72 5.62 -12.98
C PRO A 16 6.72 4.32 -12.12
N ILE A 17 7.45 3.30 -12.57
CA ILE A 17 7.55 1.95 -12.03
C ILE A 17 9.01 1.59 -11.64
N ARG A 18 10.01 2.49 -11.80
CA ARG A 18 11.39 2.29 -11.31
C ARG A 18 11.39 1.98 -9.80
N PRO A 19 12.45 1.34 -9.26
CA PRO A 19 12.54 1.12 -7.83
C PRO A 19 12.48 2.48 -7.14
N ARG A 20 11.32 2.75 -6.54
CA ARG A 20 11.11 3.98 -5.78
C ARG A 20 12.05 3.91 -4.57
N PRO A 21 12.57 5.06 -4.10
CA PRO A 21 13.50 5.02 -3.01
C PRO A 21 12.83 4.36 -1.81
N THR A 22 13.57 3.50 -1.10
CA THR A 22 13.07 2.83 0.09
C THR A 22 12.63 3.82 1.16
N GLN A 23 13.12 5.07 1.10
CA GLN A 23 12.74 6.18 1.96
C GLN A 23 12.35 7.42 1.13
N ASP A 24 11.27 8.11 1.50
CA ASP A 24 10.85 9.36 0.86
C ASP A 24 11.44 10.62 1.53
N SER A 25 11.07 11.80 1.03
CA SER A 25 11.50 13.11 1.53
C SER A 25 10.94 13.48 2.91
N ARG A 26 9.87 12.81 3.37
CA ARG A 26 9.30 12.96 4.72
C ARG A 26 10.04 12.07 5.72
N GLY A 27 10.93 11.21 5.24
CA GLY A 27 11.63 10.21 6.03
C GLY A 27 10.84 8.93 6.25
N PHE A 28 9.71 8.75 5.55
CA PHE A 28 8.91 7.53 5.64
C PHE A 28 9.51 6.44 4.77
N PHE A 29 9.38 5.21 5.23
CA PHE A 29 9.89 4.05 4.51
C PHE A 29 8.77 3.35 3.76
N MET A 30 9.10 2.85 2.58
CA MET A 30 8.24 1.94 1.84
C MET A 30 8.07 0.65 2.64
N LEU A 31 6.83 0.23 2.86
CA LEU A 31 6.49 -1.07 3.42
C LEU A 31 7.19 -2.18 2.60
N PRO A 32 7.78 -3.22 3.21
CA PRO A 32 8.33 -4.33 2.44
C PRO A 32 7.27 -4.93 1.50
N GLN A 33 7.61 -5.03 0.20
CA GLN A 33 6.63 -5.28 -0.88
C GLN A 33 6.28 -6.75 -1.10
N ALA A 34 7.19 -7.66 -0.78
CA ALA A 34 6.96 -9.11 -0.85
C ALA A 34 7.79 -9.84 0.20
N PRO A 35 7.63 -9.53 1.51
CA PRO A 35 8.40 -10.21 2.53
C PRO A 35 7.97 -11.68 2.59
N MET A 36 8.94 -12.58 2.33
CA MET A 36 8.78 -14.01 2.59
C MET A 36 8.42 -14.21 4.07
N ASP A 37 7.54 -15.16 4.36
CA ASP A 37 7.10 -15.50 5.71
C ASP A 37 6.49 -14.34 6.52
N SER A 38 5.87 -13.36 5.85
CA SER A 38 5.14 -12.26 6.49
C SER A 38 3.62 -12.52 6.60
N GLY A 39 2.99 -11.91 7.59
CA GLY A 39 1.54 -12.07 7.82
C GLY A 39 0.68 -11.28 6.87
N TYR A 40 1.28 -10.56 5.93
CA TYR A 40 0.58 -9.68 5.01
C TYR A 40 1.13 -9.81 3.58
N TYR A 41 0.36 -9.34 2.63
CA TYR A 41 0.80 -9.09 1.27
C TYR A 41 0.35 -7.70 0.84
N VAL A 42 1.01 -7.12 -0.15
CA VAL A 42 0.67 -5.79 -0.66
C VAL A 42 -0.19 -5.91 -1.91
N TYR A 43 -1.21 -5.07 -2.02
CA TYR A 43 -1.99 -4.87 -3.23
C TYR A 43 -2.21 -3.38 -3.49
N GLY A 44 -2.74 -3.04 -4.66
CA GLY A 44 -3.13 -1.68 -5.01
C GLY A 44 -2.88 -1.41 -6.49
N ASP A 45 -3.61 -0.45 -7.02
CA ASP A 45 -3.46 0.03 -8.39
C ASP A 45 -3.17 1.53 -8.38
N LEU A 46 -2.26 1.97 -9.23
CA LEU A 46 -2.04 3.38 -9.53
C LEU A 46 -2.26 3.57 -11.03
N TYR A 47 -3.16 4.48 -11.40
CA TYR A 47 -3.54 4.72 -12.81
C TYR A 47 -4.01 3.45 -13.54
N LYS A 48 -4.79 2.60 -12.86
CA LYS A 48 -5.31 1.31 -13.38
C LYS A 48 -4.21 0.30 -13.74
N LYS A 49 -3.03 0.44 -13.15
CA LYS A 49 -1.91 -0.50 -13.25
C LYS A 49 -1.48 -0.91 -11.85
N PRO A 50 -0.91 -2.11 -11.66
CA PRO A 50 -0.40 -2.53 -10.36
C PRO A 50 0.54 -1.48 -9.76
N ALA A 51 0.24 -1.04 -8.53
CA ALA A 51 0.93 0.07 -7.88
C ALA A 51 2.41 -0.23 -7.56
N LYS A 52 2.78 -1.51 -7.40
CA LYS A 52 4.16 -1.96 -7.15
C LYS A 52 4.87 -1.17 -6.03
N GLY A 53 4.16 -0.91 -4.94
CA GLY A 53 4.70 -0.16 -3.80
C GLY A 53 4.49 1.33 -3.83
N ALA A 54 3.82 1.86 -4.86
CA ALA A 54 3.62 3.30 -5.02
C ALA A 54 3.01 3.98 -3.80
N TYR A 55 2.00 3.35 -3.22
CA TYR A 55 1.21 3.85 -2.10
C TYR A 55 1.73 3.39 -0.74
N GLN A 56 2.92 2.83 -0.66
CA GLN A 56 3.32 2.04 0.52
C GLN A 56 4.20 2.83 1.49
N TYR A 57 4.16 4.16 1.44
CA TYR A 57 4.90 5.03 2.34
C TYR A 57 4.11 5.27 3.61
N ALA A 58 4.53 4.60 4.68
CA ALA A 58 3.85 4.65 5.97
C ALA A 58 4.60 5.57 6.93
N HIS A 59 3.85 6.36 7.70
CA HIS A 59 4.40 6.98 8.89
C HIS A 59 4.95 5.87 9.81
N PRO A 60 6.07 6.07 10.54
CA PRO A 60 6.69 5.01 11.35
C PRO A 60 5.73 4.30 12.34
N ILE A 61 4.77 5.03 12.88
CA ILE A 61 3.70 4.46 13.74
C ILE A 61 2.81 3.51 12.95
N MET A 62 2.39 3.87 11.73
CA MET A 62 1.58 3.01 10.87
C MET A 62 2.36 1.77 10.41
N MET A 63 3.64 1.95 10.02
CA MET A 63 4.54 0.83 9.71
C MET A 63 4.57 -0.18 10.88
N THR A 64 4.78 0.33 12.10
CA THR A 64 4.82 -0.51 13.30
C THR A 64 3.48 -1.21 13.54
N ALA A 65 2.36 -0.51 13.34
CA ALA A 65 1.03 -1.08 13.49
C ALA A 65 0.78 -2.23 12.49
N VAL A 66 1.06 -2.03 11.20
CA VAL A 66 0.92 -3.05 10.17
C VAL A 66 1.78 -4.28 10.47
N LEU A 67 3.06 -4.08 10.80
CA LEU A 67 3.97 -5.19 11.11
C LEU A 67 3.56 -5.95 12.37
N ARG A 68 3.07 -5.24 13.40
CA ARG A 68 2.58 -5.87 14.63
C ARG A 68 1.32 -6.69 14.38
N VAL A 69 0.36 -6.15 13.65
CA VAL A 69 -0.88 -6.88 13.29
C VAL A 69 -0.54 -8.11 12.45
N ALA A 70 0.32 -7.99 11.45
CA ALA A 70 0.73 -9.11 10.62
C ALA A 70 1.42 -10.22 11.43
N LEU A 71 2.29 -9.87 12.38
CA LEU A 71 2.95 -10.83 13.26
C LEU A 71 1.95 -11.61 14.12
N GLU A 72 1.04 -10.89 14.78
CA GLU A 72 0.03 -11.52 15.65
C GLU A 72 -0.98 -12.34 14.84
N TRP A 73 -1.32 -11.88 13.64
CA TRP A 73 -2.21 -12.59 12.73
C TRP A 73 -1.66 -13.95 12.31
N GLN A 74 -0.37 -14.05 11.96
CA GLN A 74 0.25 -15.33 11.60
C GLN A 74 0.24 -16.37 12.72
N ALA A 75 0.17 -15.94 13.98
CA ALA A 75 0.11 -16.86 15.10
C ALA A 75 -1.23 -17.62 15.15
N ILE A 76 -2.28 -17.09 14.53
CA ILE A 76 -3.64 -17.62 14.62
C ILE A 76 -4.24 -18.07 13.28
N ASP A 77 -3.72 -17.58 12.15
CA ASP A 77 -4.21 -17.93 10.82
C ASP A 77 -3.05 -18.04 9.81
N LYS A 78 -3.18 -18.98 8.86
CA LYS A 78 -2.17 -19.20 7.80
C LYS A 78 -2.34 -18.25 6.62
N ARG A 79 -3.52 -17.68 6.44
CA ARG A 79 -3.81 -16.70 5.38
C ARG A 79 -3.14 -15.38 5.72
N ARG A 80 -2.70 -14.63 4.72
CA ARG A 80 -2.11 -13.30 4.91
C ARG A 80 -3.16 -12.21 4.75
N ILE A 81 -3.04 -11.12 5.52
CA ILE A 81 -3.89 -9.93 5.36
C ILE A 81 -3.43 -9.11 4.15
N GLY A 82 -4.36 -8.58 3.37
CA GLY A 82 -4.03 -7.67 2.27
C GLY A 82 -3.88 -6.24 2.78
N ILE A 83 -2.71 -5.64 2.58
CA ILE A 83 -2.44 -4.23 2.85
C ILE A 83 -2.45 -3.46 1.54
N GLY A 84 -3.40 -2.53 1.43
CA GLY A 84 -3.61 -1.67 0.28
C GLY A 84 -2.94 -0.32 0.46
N ASP A 85 -3.54 0.72 -0.08
CA ASP A 85 -2.90 2.03 -0.20
C ASP A 85 -2.72 2.71 1.17
N ILE A 86 -1.56 3.36 1.38
CA ILE A 86 -1.21 4.10 2.60
C ILE A 86 -0.99 5.58 2.27
N SER A 87 0.08 5.88 1.53
CA SER A 87 0.30 7.18 0.91
C SER A 87 1.31 7.12 -0.22
N LEU A 88 1.20 8.06 -1.17
CA LEU A 88 2.22 8.30 -2.20
C LEU A 88 3.47 8.95 -1.58
N PRO A 89 4.65 8.87 -2.25
CA PRO A 89 5.96 9.25 -1.68
C PRO A 89 5.98 10.60 -0.96
N ASP A 90 6.10 11.76 -1.55
CA ASP A 90 6.04 13.06 -0.84
C ASP A 90 4.74 13.41 -0.06
N GLY A 91 3.78 12.49 0.10
CA GLY A 91 2.46 12.77 0.71
C GLY A 91 1.50 13.52 -0.20
N ARG A 92 1.79 13.57 -1.51
CA ARG A 92 0.89 14.19 -2.49
C ARG A 92 -0.49 13.55 -2.50
N ARG A 93 -1.47 14.36 -2.88
CA ARG A 93 -2.85 13.92 -3.05
C ARG A 93 -2.92 12.79 -4.08
N THR A 94 -3.65 11.76 -3.72
CA THR A 94 -3.86 10.61 -4.61
C THR A 94 -5.03 10.88 -5.56
N PRO A 95 -5.04 10.29 -6.77
CA PRO A 95 -6.14 10.46 -7.71
C PRO A 95 -7.44 9.78 -7.27
N ASP A 96 -7.37 8.82 -6.34
CA ASP A 96 -8.44 7.86 -6.02
C ASP A 96 -8.85 7.84 -4.53
N HIS A 97 -8.01 8.35 -3.63
CA HIS A 97 -8.24 8.37 -2.18
C HIS A 97 -8.03 9.78 -1.59
N ASN A 98 -9.08 10.36 -1.02
CA ASN A 98 -9.03 11.75 -0.53
C ASN A 98 -8.19 11.94 0.74
N SER A 99 -7.94 10.90 1.54
CA SER A 99 -7.28 11.01 2.85
C SER A 99 -5.85 10.46 2.90
N HIS A 100 -5.44 9.60 1.96
CA HIS A 100 -4.20 8.80 1.99
C HIS A 100 -2.94 9.63 1.67
N MET A 101 -2.67 10.65 2.48
CA MET A 101 -1.58 11.62 2.31
C MET A 101 -0.65 11.66 3.51
N SER A 102 -1.16 11.36 4.71
CA SER A 102 -0.40 11.51 5.95
C SER A 102 0.49 10.31 6.27
N GLY A 103 0.25 9.17 5.60
CA GLY A 103 0.85 7.90 5.92
C GLY A 103 0.27 7.23 7.17
N LEU A 104 -0.88 7.71 7.67
CA LEU A 104 -1.61 7.18 8.82
C LEU A 104 -2.94 6.54 8.44
N GLU A 105 -3.33 6.59 7.17
CA GLU A 105 -4.45 5.87 6.59
C GLU A 105 -3.92 4.59 5.94
N VAL A 106 -4.69 3.50 6.00
CA VAL A 106 -4.33 2.24 5.34
C VAL A 106 -5.58 1.48 4.93
N ASP A 107 -5.61 1.03 3.68
CA ASP A 107 -6.63 0.10 3.22
C ASP A 107 -6.28 -1.32 3.64
N VAL A 108 -7.30 -2.06 4.08
CA VAL A 108 -7.17 -3.48 4.43
C VAL A 108 -8.19 -4.28 3.64
N ARG A 109 -7.73 -5.31 2.94
CA ARG A 109 -8.61 -6.18 2.15
C ARG A 109 -9.28 -7.23 3.05
N PRO A 110 -10.60 -7.48 2.88
CA PRO A 110 -11.26 -8.61 3.55
C PRO A 110 -10.65 -9.95 3.12
N LEU A 111 -10.66 -10.93 4.03
CA LEU A 111 -10.10 -12.26 3.78
C LEU A 111 -11.10 -13.15 3.05
N ARG A 112 -10.62 -13.84 2.00
CA ARG A 112 -11.40 -14.86 1.30
C ARG A 112 -11.43 -16.17 2.09
N LYS A 113 -12.55 -16.90 2.00
CA LYS A 113 -12.71 -18.23 2.60
C LYS A 113 -11.85 -19.29 1.91
N ASP A 114 -11.65 -19.15 0.60
CA ASP A 114 -10.78 -20.03 -0.21
C ASP A 114 -9.27 -19.78 0.01
N GLY A 115 -8.91 -18.76 0.77
CA GLY A 115 -7.52 -18.41 1.09
C GLY A 115 -6.75 -17.74 -0.05
N LEU A 116 -7.38 -17.42 -1.19
CA LEU A 116 -6.73 -16.72 -2.28
C LEU A 116 -6.49 -15.24 -1.94
N GLU A 117 -5.39 -14.68 -2.43
CA GLU A 117 -5.00 -13.27 -2.23
C GLU A 117 -5.61 -12.33 -3.28
N LEU A 118 -6.87 -12.58 -3.63
CA LEU A 118 -7.60 -11.89 -4.69
C LEU A 118 -8.62 -10.89 -4.11
N PRO A 119 -9.11 -9.93 -4.92
CA PRO A 119 -10.25 -9.11 -4.52
C PRO A 119 -11.43 -9.98 -4.08
N VAL A 120 -12.21 -9.47 -3.13
CA VAL A 120 -13.45 -10.08 -2.66
C VAL A 120 -14.50 -9.00 -2.54
N PHE A 121 -15.70 -9.33 -2.97
CA PHE A 121 -16.85 -8.45 -2.88
C PHE A 121 -17.87 -9.03 -1.92
N TRP A 122 -18.61 -8.18 -1.22
CA TRP A 122 -19.61 -8.61 -0.24
C TRP A 122 -20.76 -9.42 -0.87
N TRP A 123 -20.92 -9.36 -2.19
CA TRP A 123 -21.90 -10.12 -2.96
C TRP A 123 -21.32 -11.37 -3.64
N ASP A 124 -20.04 -11.68 -3.45
CA ASP A 124 -19.47 -12.94 -3.94
C ASP A 124 -20.16 -14.10 -3.20
N ALA A 125 -20.60 -15.11 -3.94
CA ALA A 125 -21.06 -16.37 -3.33
C ALA A 125 -19.88 -17.03 -2.61
N GLU A 126 -20.15 -17.64 -1.45
CA GLU A 126 -19.13 -18.22 -0.56
C GLU A 126 -18.20 -19.23 -1.23
#